data_AF-A0A6A3LW75-F1
#
_entry.id   AF-A0A6A3LW75-F1
#
_cell.length_a   1.000
_cell.length_b   1.000
_cell.length_c   1.000
_cell.angle_alpha   90.00
_cell.angle_beta   90.00
_cell.angle_gamma   90.00
#
_symmetry.space_group_name_H-M   'P 1'
#
loop_
_entity.id
_entity.type
_entity.pdbx_description
1 polymer ?
#
loop_
_entity_poly.entity_id
_entity_poly.type
_entity_poly.pdbx_seq_one_letter_code
_entity_poly.pdbx_strand_id
1 'polypeptide(L)'
;MAPSYFYLRPGAFDVIGFAYGKADGTPPRGARVKVRLVRSGRWVGEEDQAAELSHEDLAPRFVSAEEATEGTGTFVGSVICTARARPGGARVWDYGLVVGYKWESVTQQGWLDVNFCGHETSLRCNMDSTQDVAVEHFYRPTVYETFTAALNFLGELRVSELPATPEALVDLAAWVDDRLELFRVLIIEENWTEVDDIKKHFNASHESFVRVHQLILRRDVAAAVKAAHASSNRSNHQSRGERNSEADKRTPIPIEIREALPRQGSKQICLRFLSAQGCRGKNGSCVIKNLCHFKPAALPENVREFITKNYGGLSVDMQ
;
A
#
# COMPACT_ATOMS: atom_id res chain seq x y z
N MET A 1 -13.52 42.11 -6.08
CA MET A 1 -14.06 40.97 -5.32
C MET A 1 -13.25 40.81 -4.05
N ALA A 2 -13.86 40.44 -2.93
CA ALA A 2 -13.13 40.16 -1.71
C ALA A 2 -12.21 38.94 -1.91
N PRO A 3 -10.97 38.95 -1.37
CA PRO A 3 -10.09 37.80 -1.44
C PRO A 3 -10.64 36.63 -0.62
N SER A 4 -10.37 35.41 -1.07
CA SER A 4 -10.66 34.18 -0.32
C SER A 4 -9.38 33.63 0.29
N TYR A 5 -9.46 33.08 1.50
CA TYR A 5 -8.33 32.52 2.24
C TYR A 5 -8.53 31.03 2.51
N PHE A 6 -7.44 30.28 2.52
CA PHE A 6 -7.44 28.82 2.60
C PHE A 6 -6.36 28.30 3.54
N TYR A 7 -6.66 27.25 4.32
CA TYR A 7 -5.67 26.52 5.13
C TYR A 7 -5.22 25.23 4.42
N LEU A 8 -4.01 25.23 3.86
CA LEU A 8 -3.52 24.26 2.91
C LEU A 8 -2.62 23.19 3.54
N ARG A 9 -2.69 21.96 3.00
CA ARG A 9 -1.84 20.84 3.43
C ARG A 9 -0.37 21.06 3.04
N PRO A 10 0.57 20.36 3.70
CA PRO A 10 1.96 20.29 3.25
C PRO A 10 2.07 19.90 1.77
N GLY A 11 3.02 20.54 1.07
CA GLY A 11 3.27 20.35 -0.36
C GLY A 11 2.46 21.25 -1.30
N ALA A 12 1.59 22.12 -0.78
CA ALA A 12 0.92 23.13 -1.60
C ALA A 12 1.85 24.26 -2.07
N PHE A 13 2.87 24.56 -1.27
CA PHE A 13 3.95 25.51 -1.53
C PHE A 13 5.29 24.84 -1.19
N ASP A 14 6.40 25.47 -1.57
CA ASP A 14 7.76 25.04 -1.22
C ASP A 14 8.09 25.46 0.22
N VAL A 15 7.29 24.97 1.18
CA VAL A 15 7.48 25.15 2.63
C VAL A 15 7.21 23.84 3.34
N ILE A 16 7.91 23.61 4.46
CA ILE A 16 7.83 22.36 5.21
C ILE A 16 6.72 22.45 6.27
N GLY A 17 5.48 22.25 5.82
CA GLY A 17 4.33 22.14 6.71
C GLY A 17 3.04 22.71 6.14
N PHE A 18 2.04 22.88 7.00
CA PHE A 18 0.80 23.55 6.63
C PHE A 18 1.02 25.05 6.39
N ALA A 19 0.26 25.62 5.46
CA ALA A 19 0.39 27.03 5.09
C ALA A 19 -0.96 27.66 4.78
N TYR A 20 -1.03 28.98 4.85
CA TYR A 20 -2.21 29.72 4.41
C TYR A 20 -2.05 30.24 2.99
N GLY A 21 -3.13 30.21 2.23
CA GLY A 21 -3.18 30.67 0.85
C GLY A 21 -4.24 31.75 0.64
N LYS A 22 -4.02 32.65 -0.32
CA LYS A 22 -4.93 33.72 -0.74
C LYS A 22 -5.21 33.64 -2.23
N ALA A 23 -6.49 33.70 -2.62
CA ALA A 23 -6.92 33.86 -4.00
C ALA A 23 -7.71 35.15 -4.19
N ASP A 24 -7.62 35.74 -5.38
CA ASP A 24 -8.40 36.92 -5.73
C ASP A 24 -9.81 36.50 -6.15
N GLY A 25 -10.79 36.74 -5.29
CA GLY A 25 -12.19 36.33 -5.49
C GLY A 25 -12.50 34.91 -5.02
N THR A 26 -13.76 34.50 -5.20
CA THR A 26 -14.21 33.14 -4.89
C THR A 26 -13.97 32.25 -6.10
N PRO A 27 -13.31 31.10 -5.95
CA PRO A 27 -12.94 30.28 -7.07
C PRO A 27 -14.19 29.68 -7.77
N PRO A 28 -14.31 29.78 -9.11
CA PRO A 28 -15.39 29.14 -9.84
C PRO A 28 -15.28 27.61 -9.74
N ARG A 29 -16.43 26.94 -9.64
CA ARG A 29 -16.51 25.48 -9.47
C ARG A 29 -15.85 24.77 -10.65
N GLY A 30 -14.90 23.86 -10.37
CA GLY A 30 -14.21 23.05 -11.39
C GLY A 30 -13.00 23.71 -12.06
N ALA A 31 -12.63 24.94 -11.68
CA ALA A 31 -11.43 25.60 -12.20
C ALA A 31 -10.19 25.33 -11.33
N ARG A 32 -9.01 25.44 -11.94
CA ARG A 32 -7.75 25.65 -11.23
C ARG A 32 -7.66 27.11 -10.83
N VAL A 33 -7.18 27.36 -9.62
CA VAL A 33 -7.17 28.67 -8.99
C VAL A 33 -5.74 29.00 -8.62
N LYS A 34 -5.28 30.18 -9.01
CA LYS A 34 -3.98 30.69 -8.58
C LYS A 34 -4.10 31.16 -7.13
N VAL A 35 -3.42 30.48 -6.23
CA VAL A 35 -3.38 30.77 -4.80
C VAL A 35 -1.98 31.22 -4.44
N ARG A 36 -1.87 32.36 -3.74
CA ARG A 36 -0.60 32.93 -3.27
C ARG A 36 -0.38 32.58 -1.81
N LEU A 37 0.86 32.30 -1.42
CA LEU A 37 1.23 32.07 -0.02
C LEU A 37 0.92 33.32 0.81
N VAL A 38 0.27 33.12 1.96
CA VAL A 38 0.14 34.15 2.99
C VAL A 38 1.33 34.00 3.92
N ARG A 39 2.18 35.04 3.95
CA ARG A 39 3.39 35.11 4.77
C ARG A 39 3.05 35.44 6.22
N SER A 40 2.51 34.46 6.94
CA SER A 40 2.09 34.56 8.34
C SER A 40 2.65 33.43 9.18
N GLY A 41 2.61 33.60 10.51
CA GLY A 41 3.16 32.63 11.46
C GLY A 41 4.61 32.26 11.13
N ARG A 42 4.86 30.96 10.94
CA ARG A 42 6.20 30.43 10.62
C ARG A 42 6.76 30.92 9.29
N TRP A 43 5.89 31.33 8.36
CA TRP A 43 6.27 31.65 6.98
C TRP A 43 6.41 33.16 6.73
N VAL A 44 6.50 33.97 7.78
CA VAL A 44 6.65 35.43 7.64
C VAL A 44 7.91 35.81 6.83
N GLY A 45 8.99 35.04 6.99
CA GLY A 45 10.27 35.24 6.32
C GLY A 45 10.35 34.72 4.88
N GLU A 46 9.37 33.94 4.42
CA GLU A 46 9.40 33.27 3.12
C GLU A 46 9.26 34.21 1.93
N GLU A 47 9.72 33.79 0.75
CA GLU A 47 9.51 34.54 -0.49
C GLU A 47 8.07 34.43 -1.00
N ASP A 48 7.70 35.28 -1.96
CA ASP A 48 6.39 35.23 -2.57
C ASP A 48 6.25 33.96 -3.44
N GLN A 49 5.34 33.08 -3.02
CA GLN A 49 5.05 31.84 -3.75
C GLN A 49 3.62 31.82 -4.26
N ALA A 50 3.40 31.14 -5.39
CA ALA A 50 2.07 30.92 -5.94
C ALA A 50 1.95 29.49 -6.49
N ALA A 51 0.79 28.87 -6.25
CA ALA A 51 0.47 27.54 -6.72
C ALA A 51 -0.89 27.56 -7.43
N GLU A 52 -1.04 26.69 -8.43
CA GLU A 52 -2.35 26.43 -9.02
C GLU A 52 -2.98 25.22 -8.37
N LEU A 53 -4.09 25.42 -7.66
CA LEU A 53 -4.79 24.38 -6.92
C LEU A 53 -6.18 24.13 -7.49
N SER A 54 -6.67 22.90 -7.40
CA SER A 54 -8.03 22.57 -7.84
C SER A 54 -9.05 23.10 -6.83
N HIS A 55 -10.26 23.44 -7.30
CA HIS A 55 -11.35 23.82 -6.40
C HIS A 55 -11.67 22.72 -5.35
N GLU A 56 -11.50 21.45 -5.68
CA GLU A 56 -11.75 20.31 -4.77
C GLU A 56 -10.77 20.31 -3.59
N ASP A 57 -9.51 20.67 -3.84
CA ASP A 57 -8.51 20.80 -2.78
C ASP A 57 -8.82 21.97 -1.84
N LEU A 58 -9.44 23.04 -2.36
CA LEU A 58 -9.70 24.30 -1.64
C LEU A 58 -11.01 24.32 -0.86
N ALA A 59 -12.08 23.71 -1.38
CA ALA A 59 -13.44 23.81 -0.83
C ALA A 59 -13.58 23.44 0.67
N PRO A 60 -12.92 22.39 1.20
CA PRO A 60 -13.02 22.07 2.63
C PRO A 60 -12.10 22.91 3.53
N ARG A 61 -11.43 23.94 2.99
CA ARG A 61 -10.30 24.64 3.65
C ARG A 61 -10.49 26.14 3.81
N PHE A 62 -11.69 26.67 3.60
CA PHE A 62 -11.95 28.10 3.77
C PHE A 62 -11.72 28.54 5.21
N VAL A 63 -10.99 29.65 5.36
CA VAL A 63 -10.70 30.29 6.65
C VAL A 63 -10.95 31.79 6.56
N SER A 64 -11.03 32.46 7.71
CA SER A 64 -11.15 33.92 7.72
C SER A 64 -9.83 34.59 7.32
N ALA A 65 -9.91 35.86 6.91
CA ALA A 65 -8.71 36.63 6.58
C ALA A 65 -7.81 36.76 7.81
N GLU A 66 -8.42 36.97 8.98
CA GLU A 66 -7.73 37.18 10.25
C GLU A 66 -7.00 35.91 10.71
N GLU A 67 -7.63 34.75 10.57
CA GLU A 67 -6.97 33.45 10.83
C GLU A 67 -5.74 33.28 9.95
N ALA A 68 -5.89 33.53 8.64
CA ALA A 68 -4.80 33.38 7.69
C ALA A 68 -3.67 34.38 7.94
N THR A 69 -3.96 35.60 8.40
CA THR A 69 -2.95 36.61 8.70
C THR A 69 -2.26 36.41 10.04
N GLU A 70 -2.95 35.88 11.06
CA GLU A 70 -2.32 35.54 12.33
C GLU A 70 -1.37 34.35 12.15
N GLY A 71 -1.82 33.30 11.46
CA GLY A 71 -0.95 32.21 11.01
C GLY A 71 -0.72 31.10 12.03
N THR A 72 -1.54 30.97 13.08
CA THR A 72 -1.38 29.92 14.10
C THR A 72 -1.38 28.50 13.51
N GLY A 73 -2.22 28.20 12.53
CA GLY A 73 -2.26 26.88 11.91
C GLY A 73 -0.95 26.48 11.21
N THR A 74 -0.08 27.45 10.88
CA THR A 74 1.22 27.13 10.25
C THR A 74 2.10 26.28 11.17
N PHE A 75 1.95 26.39 12.49
CA PHE A 75 2.75 25.66 13.48
C PHE A 75 2.37 24.18 13.61
N VAL A 76 1.25 23.72 13.04
CA VAL A 76 0.85 22.31 13.15
C VAL A 76 1.91 21.38 12.57
N GLY A 77 2.33 20.39 13.37
CA GLY A 77 3.40 19.45 13.05
C GLY A 77 4.82 19.98 13.32
N SER A 78 4.97 21.22 13.79
CA SER A 78 6.27 21.80 14.15
C SER A 78 6.62 21.57 15.61
N VAL A 79 7.92 21.65 15.92
CA VAL A 79 8.40 21.72 17.30
C VAL A 79 8.53 23.18 17.67
N ILE A 80 7.90 23.58 18.77
CA ILE A 80 7.99 24.95 19.26
C ILE A 80 8.79 25.04 20.55
N CYS A 81 9.36 26.21 20.78
CA CYS A 81 9.80 26.66 22.09
C CYS A 81 8.86 27.78 22.55
N THR A 82 8.36 27.69 23.79
CA THR A 82 7.48 28.71 24.36
C THR A 82 7.75 28.91 25.85
N ALA A 83 7.73 30.17 26.29
CA ALA A 83 8.01 30.52 27.67
C ALA A 83 6.76 30.31 28.54
N ARG A 84 6.77 29.33 29.45
CA ARG A 84 5.65 29.00 30.34
C ARG A 84 5.99 29.26 31.80
N ALA A 85 5.02 29.74 32.56
CA ALA A 85 5.11 29.81 34.01
C ALA A 85 4.56 28.52 34.61
N ARG A 86 5.41 27.74 35.28
CA ARG A 86 4.97 26.56 36.04
C ARG A 86 4.27 27.00 37.33
N PRO A 87 3.27 26.27 37.85
CA PRO A 87 2.63 26.61 39.11
C PRO A 87 3.66 26.78 40.23
N GLY A 88 3.73 27.98 40.83
CA GLY A 88 4.69 28.30 41.90
C GLY A 88 6.17 28.42 41.47
N GLY A 89 6.46 28.43 40.16
CA GLY A 89 7.82 28.47 39.63
C GLY A 89 8.13 29.69 38.76
N ALA A 90 9.41 29.82 38.39
CA ALA A 90 9.86 30.82 37.43
C ALA A 90 9.34 30.50 36.01
N ARG A 91 9.32 31.52 35.15
CA ARG A 91 9.07 31.32 33.72
C ARG A 91 10.25 30.55 33.12
N VAL A 92 9.97 29.39 32.54
CA VAL A 92 10.96 28.54 31.87
C VAL A 92 10.57 28.35 30.41
N TRP A 93 11.58 28.14 29.57
CA TRP A 93 11.35 27.71 28.20
C TRP A 93 10.97 26.23 28.20
N ASP A 94 9.77 25.95 27.72
CA ASP A 94 9.31 24.60 27.49
C ASP A 94 9.23 24.35 25.97
N TYR A 95 9.48 23.10 25.59
CA TYR A 95 9.51 22.68 24.21
C TYR A 95 8.48 21.58 23.98
N GLY A 96 7.75 21.65 22.87
CA GLY A 96 6.70 20.70 22.58
C GLY A 96 6.38 20.58 21.10
N LEU A 97 5.71 19.48 20.76
CA LEU A 97 5.23 19.22 19.40
C LEU A 97 3.82 19.75 19.26
N VAL A 98 3.57 20.61 18.29
CA VAL A 98 2.22 21.10 17.99
C VAL A 98 1.46 20.02 17.24
N VAL A 99 0.44 19.46 17.89
CA VAL A 99 -0.39 18.37 17.33
C VAL A 99 -1.69 18.87 16.70
N GLY A 100 -2.09 20.11 17.03
CA GLY A 100 -3.29 20.73 16.50
C GLY A 100 -3.35 22.22 16.77
N TYR A 101 -4.41 22.85 16.27
CA TYR A 101 -4.70 24.25 16.58
C TYR A 101 -6.22 24.48 16.59
N LYS A 102 -6.62 25.57 17.26
CA LYS A 102 -7.99 26.07 17.28
C LYS A 102 -7.97 27.56 16.93
N TRP A 103 -8.98 28.01 16.18
CA TRP A 103 -9.18 29.42 15.89
C TRP A 103 -10.49 29.90 16.52
N GLU A 104 -10.40 30.93 17.36
CA GLU A 104 -11.55 31.56 18.01
C GLU A 104 -11.93 32.83 17.22
N SER A 105 -12.98 32.72 16.40
CA SER A 105 -13.40 33.80 15.50
C SER A 105 -13.87 35.06 16.23
N VAL A 106 -14.41 34.93 17.45
CA VAL A 106 -14.92 36.08 18.22
C VAL A 106 -13.79 36.94 18.75
N THR A 107 -12.75 36.31 19.30
CA THR A 107 -11.58 37.02 19.84
C THR A 107 -10.47 37.21 18.81
N GLN A 108 -10.64 36.65 17.61
CA GLN A 108 -9.63 36.59 16.54
C GLN A 108 -8.28 36.07 17.07
N GLN A 109 -8.35 34.90 17.71
CA GLN A 109 -7.24 34.35 18.48
C GLN A 109 -7.00 32.89 18.13
N GLY A 110 -5.76 32.56 17.77
CA GLY A 110 -5.28 31.20 17.61
C GLY A 110 -4.84 30.57 18.93
N TRP A 111 -5.08 29.27 19.06
CA TRP A 111 -4.60 28.41 20.13
C TRP A 111 -3.87 27.22 19.51
N LEU A 112 -2.76 26.83 20.11
CA LEU A 112 -1.98 25.65 19.75
C LEU A 112 -2.28 24.54 20.74
N ASP A 113 -2.60 23.36 20.25
CA ASP A 113 -2.63 22.14 21.03
C ASP A 113 -1.24 21.50 20.95
N VAL A 114 -0.53 21.50 22.08
CA VAL A 114 0.90 21.14 22.11
C VAL A 114 1.13 19.98 23.05
N ASN A 115 1.79 18.95 22.54
CA ASN A 115 2.23 17.81 23.33
C ASN A 115 3.58 18.11 23.97
N PHE A 116 3.57 18.24 25.30
CA PHE A 116 4.78 18.32 26.13
C PHE A 116 4.99 16.96 26.79
N CYS A 117 6.00 16.21 26.34
CA CYS A 117 6.41 14.94 26.95
C CYS A 117 5.25 13.94 27.15
N GLY A 118 4.34 13.83 26.18
CA GLY A 118 3.18 12.95 26.23
C GLY A 118 1.90 13.59 26.77
N HIS A 119 1.96 14.82 27.29
CA HIS A 119 0.79 15.55 27.78
C HIS A 119 0.38 16.68 26.83
N GLU A 120 -0.83 16.60 26.30
CA GLU A 120 -1.39 17.66 25.46
C GLU A 120 -1.88 18.84 26.32
N THR A 121 -1.48 20.05 25.95
CA THR A 121 -1.90 21.29 26.59
C THR A 121 -2.24 22.32 25.51
N SER A 122 -3.41 22.94 25.61
CA SER A 122 -3.77 24.08 24.76
C SER A 122 -3.15 25.37 25.30
N LEU A 123 -2.42 26.10 24.46
CA LEU A 123 -1.87 27.41 24.77
C LEU A 123 -2.29 28.42 23.71
N ARG A 124 -2.54 29.65 24.17
CA ARG A 124 -2.75 30.78 23.29
C ARG A 124 -1.50 30.99 22.43
N CYS A 125 -1.69 31.06 21.12
CA CYS A 125 -0.60 31.38 20.21
C CYS A 125 -0.17 32.83 20.42
N ASN A 126 1.14 33.04 20.63
CA ASN A 126 1.72 34.36 20.75
C ASN A 126 3.04 34.37 19.99
N MET A 127 3.05 35.05 18.84
CA MET A 127 4.20 35.10 17.93
C MET A 127 5.44 35.75 18.55
N ASP A 128 5.29 36.56 19.61
CA ASP A 128 6.43 37.16 20.31
C ASP A 128 7.14 36.16 21.25
N SER A 129 6.45 35.08 21.63
CA SER A 129 6.93 34.11 22.63
C SER A 129 6.93 32.66 22.17
N THR A 130 6.38 32.38 20.99
CA THR A 130 6.36 31.06 20.36
C THR A 130 7.31 31.09 19.18
N GLN A 131 8.37 30.30 19.26
CA GLN A 131 9.36 30.18 18.19
C GLN A 131 9.29 28.77 17.59
N ASP A 132 9.35 28.68 16.26
CA ASP A 132 9.61 27.42 15.58
C ASP A 132 11.06 27.02 15.85
N VAL A 133 11.28 25.79 16.28
CA VAL A 133 12.60 25.23 16.52
C VAL A 133 12.87 24.22 15.44
N ALA A 134 13.88 24.49 14.62
CA ALA A 134 14.34 23.51 13.64
C ALA A 134 14.66 22.19 14.34
N VAL A 135 14.10 21.09 13.83
CA VAL A 135 14.21 19.74 14.39
C VAL A 135 15.67 19.35 14.67
N GLU A 136 16.59 19.77 13.81
CA GLU A 136 18.04 19.56 13.93
C GLU A 136 18.67 20.21 15.18
N HIS A 137 18.05 21.26 15.73
CA HIS A 137 18.49 21.95 16.94
C HIS A 137 17.79 21.44 18.21
N PHE A 138 16.68 20.70 18.07
CA PHE A 138 15.90 20.20 19.20
C PHE A 138 16.23 18.76 19.58
N TYR A 139 16.42 17.89 18.58
CA TYR A 139 16.72 16.49 18.83
C TYR A 139 18.23 16.25 18.81
N ARG A 140 18.67 15.14 19.44
CA ARG A 140 20.06 14.70 19.30
C ARG A 140 20.35 14.47 17.81
N PRO A 141 21.55 14.82 17.29
CA PRO A 141 21.87 14.69 15.86
C PRO A 141 21.52 13.32 15.28
N THR A 142 21.82 12.24 16.03
CA THR A 142 21.48 10.86 15.66
C THR A 142 19.99 10.65 15.33
N VAL A 143 19.07 11.31 16.03
CA VAL A 143 17.63 11.19 15.76
C VAL A 143 17.30 11.78 14.40
N TYR A 144 17.74 13.02 14.16
CA TYR A 144 17.55 13.72 12.90
C TYR A 144 18.20 12.95 11.72
N GLU A 145 19.43 12.48 11.90
CA GLU A 145 20.17 11.71 10.90
C GLU A 145 19.47 10.39 10.56
N THR A 146 18.87 9.72 11.55
CA THR A 146 18.15 8.45 11.32
C THR A 146 16.92 8.65 10.45
N PHE A 147 16.10 9.66 10.74
CA PHE A 147 14.93 9.97 9.91
C PHE A 147 15.33 10.51 8.53
N THR A 148 16.42 11.26 8.44
CA THR A 148 16.97 11.72 7.15
C THR A 148 17.43 10.53 6.30
N ALA A 149 18.14 9.57 6.90
CA ALA A 149 18.54 8.34 6.22
C ALA A 149 17.34 7.53 5.73
N ALA A 150 16.29 7.40 6.56
CA ALA A 150 15.05 6.73 6.17
C ALA A 150 14.35 7.41 4.98
N LEU A 151 14.21 8.74 5.02
CA LEU A 151 13.59 9.52 3.94
C LEU A 151 14.39 9.41 2.64
N ASN A 152 15.72 9.55 2.70
CA ASN A 152 16.59 9.42 1.54
C ASN A 152 16.49 8.02 0.93
N PHE A 153 16.52 6.98 1.77
CA PHE A 153 16.39 5.60 1.31
C PHE A 153 15.04 5.32 0.63
N LEU A 154 13.93 5.80 1.21
CA LEU A 154 12.60 5.68 0.58
C LEU A 154 12.52 6.47 -0.74
N GLY A 155 13.17 7.64 -0.79
CA GLY A 155 13.31 8.44 -2.01
C GLY A 155 14.08 7.70 -3.10
N GLU A 156 15.19 7.05 -2.75
CA GLU A 156 15.99 6.21 -3.65
C GLU A 156 15.19 5.01 -4.16
N LEU A 157 14.53 4.27 -3.26
CA LEU A 157 13.68 3.13 -3.63
C LEU A 157 12.58 3.52 -4.61
N ARG A 158 12.01 4.73 -4.46
CA ARG A 158 10.98 5.25 -5.36
C ARG A 158 11.47 5.42 -6.80
N VAL A 159 12.76 5.69 -6.98
CA VAL A 159 13.35 5.92 -8.31
C VAL A 159 13.92 4.63 -8.91
N SER A 160 14.42 3.71 -8.08
CA SER A 160 15.19 2.55 -8.54
C SER A 160 14.36 1.28 -8.72
N GLU A 161 13.63 0.84 -7.70
CA GLU A 161 13.16 -0.56 -7.59
C GLU A 161 11.87 -0.74 -6.78
N LEU A 162 11.02 0.29 -6.68
CA LEU A 162 9.82 0.17 -5.83
C LEU A 162 8.87 -0.92 -6.39
N PRO A 163 8.63 -2.01 -5.65
CA PRO A 163 7.64 -2.99 -6.06
C PRO A 163 6.27 -2.32 -6.03
N ALA A 164 5.66 -2.18 -7.21
CA ALA A 164 4.46 -1.38 -7.41
C ALA A 164 3.16 -2.07 -6.95
N THR A 165 3.26 -3.28 -6.38
CA THR A 165 2.10 -4.03 -5.89
C THR A 165 1.69 -3.51 -4.51
N PRO A 166 0.39 -3.34 -4.23
CA PRO A 166 -0.09 -2.92 -2.92
C PRO A 166 0.44 -3.81 -1.78
N GLU A 167 0.59 -5.11 -2.02
CA GLU A 167 1.11 -6.06 -1.04
C GLU A 167 2.58 -5.81 -0.70
N ALA A 168 3.40 -5.48 -1.70
CA ALA A 168 4.80 -5.18 -1.47
C ALA A 168 5.00 -3.83 -0.73
N LEU A 169 4.12 -2.87 -0.97
CA LEU A 169 4.07 -1.62 -0.19
C LEU A 169 3.75 -1.90 1.29
N VAL A 170 2.85 -2.86 1.58
CA VAL A 170 2.55 -3.28 2.94
C VAL A 170 3.77 -3.93 3.60
N ASP A 171 4.46 -4.84 2.90
CA ASP A 171 5.68 -5.47 3.43
C ASP A 171 6.80 -4.43 3.68
N LEU A 172 6.94 -3.44 2.79
CA LEU A 172 7.91 -2.35 2.96
C LEU A 172 7.55 -1.44 4.14
N ALA A 173 6.28 -1.06 4.28
CA ALA A 173 5.80 -0.26 5.41
C ALA A 173 6.03 -0.98 6.74
N ALA A 174 5.69 -2.27 6.81
CA ALA A 174 5.93 -3.08 8.00
C ALA A 174 7.43 -3.15 8.36
N TRP A 175 8.32 -3.25 7.36
CA TRP A 175 9.76 -3.21 7.61
C TRP A 175 10.24 -1.86 8.14
N VAL A 176 9.74 -0.74 7.61
CA VAL A 176 10.03 0.60 8.13
C VAL A 176 9.56 0.71 9.58
N ASP A 177 8.34 0.28 9.88
CA ASP A 177 7.78 0.26 11.22
C ASP A 177 8.65 -0.57 12.18
N ASP A 178 9.11 -1.75 11.77
CA ASP A 178 10.03 -2.58 12.56
C ASP A 178 11.36 -1.88 12.85
N ARG A 179 11.89 -1.07 11.91
CA ARG A 179 13.13 -0.29 12.15
C ARG A 179 12.88 0.86 13.12
N LEU A 180 11.77 1.58 12.97
CA LEU A 180 11.40 2.69 13.84
C LEU A 180 11.02 2.23 15.25
N GLU A 181 10.41 1.04 15.39
CA GLU A 181 10.12 0.45 16.68
C GLU A 181 11.40 0.02 17.40
N LEU A 182 12.35 -0.60 16.69
CA LEU A 182 13.68 -0.89 17.25
C LEU A 182 14.40 0.39 17.71
N PHE A 183 14.37 1.44 16.88
CA PHE A 183 14.90 2.76 17.24
C PHE A 183 14.26 3.30 18.52
N ARG A 184 12.92 3.21 18.63
CA ARG A 184 12.16 3.65 19.81
C ARG A 184 12.57 2.86 21.07
N VAL A 185 12.71 1.54 20.98
CA VAL A 185 13.15 0.67 22.08
C VAL A 185 14.54 1.08 22.56
N LEU A 186 15.49 1.26 21.64
CA LEU A 186 16.87 1.63 21.97
C LEU A 186 16.97 3.03 22.61
N ILE A 187 16.11 3.97 22.22
CA ILE A 187 16.01 5.28 22.89
C ILE A 187 15.52 5.11 24.33
N ILE A 188 14.50 4.27 24.56
CA ILE A 188 13.95 4.02 25.91
C ILE A 188 14.99 3.38 26.82
N GLU A 189 15.83 2.51 26.25
CA GLU A 189 16.94 1.86 26.95
C GLU A 189 18.19 2.75 27.09
N GLU A 190 18.15 3.97 26.55
CA GLU A 190 19.28 4.91 26.48
C GLU A 190 20.55 4.33 25.81
N ASN A 191 20.39 3.34 24.93
CA ASN A 191 21.49 2.70 24.21
C ASN A 191 21.89 3.49 22.95
N TRP A 192 22.44 4.68 23.16
CA TRP A 192 22.73 5.64 22.09
C TRP A 192 23.73 5.17 21.04
N THR A 193 24.58 4.21 21.37
CA THR A 193 25.51 3.60 20.42
C THR A 193 24.75 2.82 19.35
N GLU A 194 23.81 1.97 19.76
CA GLU A 194 22.99 1.20 18.83
C GLU A 194 21.94 2.07 18.13
N VAL A 195 21.42 3.11 18.80
CA VAL A 195 20.55 4.11 18.16
C VAL A 195 21.27 4.74 16.95
N ASP A 196 22.57 5.04 17.06
CA ASP A 196 23.34 5.61 15.96
C ASP A 196 23.55 4.65 14.79
N ASP A 197 23.52 3.35 15.05
CA ASP A 197 23.65 2.34 14.01
C ASP A 197 22.36 2.15 13.20
N ILE A 198 21.18 2.50 13.74
CA ILE A 198 19.90 2.33 13.03
C ILE A 198 19.87 3.06 11.69
N LYS A 199 20.51 4.24 11.57
CA LYS A 199 20.58 4.97 10.29
C LYS A 199 21.21 4.14 9.17
N LYS A 200 22.12 3.21 9.51
CA LYS A 200 22.78 2.29 8.56
C LYS A 200 21.86 1.16 8.10
N HIS A 201 20.74 0.91 8.80
CA HIS A 201 19.76 -0.10 8.41
C HIS A 201 18.93 0.34 7.19
N PHE A 202 18.77 1.64 6.97
CA PHE A 202 18.11 2.23 5.81
C PHE A 202 19.04 2.21 4.59
N ASN A 203 19.40 1.01 4.15
CA ASN A 203 20.31 0.79 3.03
C ASN A 203 19.91 -0.47 2.26
N ALA A 204 19.99 -0.42 0.93
CA ALA A 204 19.57 -1.52 0.05
C ALA A 204 20.39 -2.82 0.25
N SER A 205 21.63 -2.69 0.75
CA SER A 205 22.51 -3.82 1.05
C SER A 205 22.39 -4.31 2.49
N HIS A 206 21.59 -3.63 3.33
CA HIS A 206 21.43 -4.05 4.72
C HIS A 206 20.63 -5.34 4.80
N GLU A 207 21.09 -6.30 5.60
CA GLU A 207 20.52 -7.65 5.67
C GLU A 207 19.02 -7.66 5.99
N SER A 208 18.55 -6.73 6.83
CA SER A 208 17.12 -6.63 7.15
C SER A 208 16.26 -6.28 5.95
N PHE A 209 16.74 -5.35 5.11
CA PHE A 209 16.03 -4.94 3.91
C PHE A 209 16.11 -6.02 2.83
N VAL A 210 17.30 -6.59 2.62
CA VAL A 210 17.52 -7.68 1.65
C VAL A 210 16.54 -8.84 1.89
N ARG A 211 16.29 -9.22 3.15
CA ARG A 211 15.32 -10.27 3.49
C ARG A 211 13.90 -9.93 3.02
N VAL A 212 13.45 -8.69 3.25
CA VAL A 212 12.11 -8.22 2.85
C VAL A 212 12.00 -8.11 1.34
N HIS A 213 13.01 -7.52 0.70
CA HIS A 213 13.08 -7.39 -0.75
C HIS A 213 13.06 -8.76 -1.45
N GLN A 214 13.81 -9.75 -0.96
CA GLN A 214 13.76 -11.12 -1.49
C GLN A 214 12.40 -11.78 -1.31
N LEU A 215 11.71 -11.52 -0.19
CA LEU A 215 10.38 -12.05 0.06
C LEU A 215 9.35 -11.47 -0.92
N ILE A 216 9.43 -10.16 -1.16
CA ILE A 216 8.61 -9.47 -2.17
C ILE A 216 8.87 -10.06 -3.55
N LEU A 217 10.13 -10.11 -4.00
CA LEU A 217 10.50 -10.66 -5.31
C LEU A 217 10.00 -12.10 -5.50
N ARG A 218 10.10 -12.96 -4.48
CA ARG A 218 9.60 -14.35 -4.55
C ARG A 218 8.08 -14.40 -4.74
N ARG A 219 7.33 -13.51 -4.08
CA ARG A 219 5.87 -13.41 -4.24
C ARG A 219 5.51 -12.93 -5.64
N ASP A 220 6.19 -11.91 -6.14
CA ASP A 220 5.96 -11.35 -7.48
C ASP A 220 6.25 -12.40 -8.57
N VAL A 221 7.35 -13.14 -8.45
CA VAL A 221 7.67 -14.25 -9.35
C VAL A 221 6.58 -15.33 -9.29
N ALA A 222 6.13 -15.71 -8.10
CA ALA A 222 5.07 -16.70 -7.95
C ALA A 222 3.73 -16.23 -8.55
N ALA A 223 3.38 -14.95 -8.41
CA ALA A 223 2.20 -14.34 -9.01
C ALA A 223 2.30 -14.30 -10.54
N ALA A 224 3.45 -13.88 -11.08
CA ALA A 224 3.72 -13.84 -12.51
C ALA A 224 3.63 -15.24 -13.14
N VAL A 225 4.19 -16.26 -12.49
CA VAL A 225 4.09 -17.67 -12.93
C VAL A 225 2.64 -18.13 -12.96
N LYS A 226 1.85 -17.84 -11.92
CA LYS A 226 0.41 -18.17 -11.89
C LYS A 226 -0.36 -17.47 -13.02
N ALA A 227 -0.08 -16.19 -13.27
CA ALA A 227 -0.71 -15.43 -14.34
C ALA A 227 -0.35 -15.98 -15.74
N ALA A 228 0.92 -16.36 -15.96
CA ALA A 228 1.37 -16.98 -17.20
C ALA A 228 0.70 -18.34 -17.46
N HIS A 229 0.49 -19.15 -16.41
CA HIS A 229 -0.27 -20.40 -16.54
C HIS A 229 -1.75 -20.15 -16.84
N ALA A 230 -2.36 -19.10 -16.29
CA ALA A 230 -3.74 -18.73 -16.59
C ALA A 230 -3.93 -18.19 -18.02
N SER A 231 -2.97 -17.41 -18.55
CA SER A 231 -3.00 -16.88 -19.91
C SER A 231 -2.74 -17.97 -20.96
N SER A 232 -1.86 -18.93 -20.67
CA SER A 232 -1.64 -20.12 -21.50
C SER A 232 -2.91 -20.97 -21.66
N ASN A 233 -3.72 -21.10 -20.61
CA ASN A 233 -5.01 -21.80 -20.71
C ASN A 233 -6.05 -21.04 -21.55
N ARG A 234 -5.96 -19.71 -21.66
CA ARG A 234 -6.85 -18.88 -22.49
C ARG A 234 -6.42 -18.85 -23.96
N SER A 235 -5.12 -18.76 -24.26
CA SER A 235 -4.63 -18.77 -25.66
C SER A 235 -4.85 -20.13 -26.33
N ASN A 236 -4.78 -21.23 -25.57
CA ASN A 236 -5.10 -22.58 -26.06
C ASN A 236 -6.60 -22.76 -26.42
N HIS A 237 -7.47 -21.84 -25.98
CA HIS A 237 -8.89 -21.81 -26.34
C HIS A 237 -9.18 -20.93 -27.57
N GLN A 238 -8.32 -19.97 -27.91
CA GLN A 238 -8.47 -19.11 -29.10
C GLN A 238 -7.68 -19.61 -30.32
N SER A 239 -6.55 -20.30 -30.14
CA SER A 239 -5.78 -20.89 -31.26
C SER A 239 -6.34 -22.22 -31.77
N ARG A 240 -7.57 -22.56 -31.39
CA ARG A 240 -8.28 -23.78 -31.81
C ARG A 240 -9.54 -23.48 -32.63
N GLY A 241 -9.58 -22.31 -33.26
CA GLY A 241 -10.40 -22.07 -34.44
C GLY A 241 -9.76 -22.73 -35.66
N GLU A 242 -10.57 -23.46 -36.41
CA GLU A 242 -10.27 -24.07 -37.72
C GLU A 242 -9.27 -25.24 -37.73
N ARG A 243 -9.72 -26.41 -37.28
CA ARG A 243 -9.42 -27.70 -37.94
C ARG A 243 -10.48 -28.74 -37.56
N ASN A 244 -11.36 -29.00 -38.52
CA ASN A 244 -12.36 -30.08 -38.63
C ASN A 244 -13.29 -30.32 -37.43
N SER A 245 -14.42 -29.62 -37.50
CA SER A 245 -15.64 -29.78 -36.72
C SER A 245 -16.41 -31.07 -37.07
N GLU A 246 -15.96 -32.23 -36.59
CA GLU A 246 -16.81 -33.44 -36.59
C GLU A 246 -16.52 -34.48 -35.48
N ALA A 247 -15.56 -34.26 -34.57
CA ALA A 247 -15.05 -35.32 -33.69
C ALA A 247 -15.18 -35.13 -32.16
N ASP A 248 -15.85 -34.11 -31.63
CA ASP A 248 -15.95 -33.94 -30.15
C ASP A 248 -17.35 -33.52 -29.66
N LYS A 249 -18.40 -34.15 -30.19
CA LYS A 249 -19.68 -34.22 -29.46
C LYS A 249 -19.52 -35.21 -28.30
N ARG A 250 -19.01 -34.75 -27.16
CA ARG A 250 -18.89 -35.60 -25.95
C ARG A 250 -20.28 -35.91 -25.41
N THR A 251 -20.72 -37.15 -25.57
CA THR A 251 -21.92 -37.63 -24.86
C THR A 251 -21.61 -37.61 -23.35
N PRO A 252 -22.36 -36.86 -22.54
CA PRO A 252 -22.20 -36.87 -21.09
C PRO A 252 -22.41 -38.29 -20.55
N ILE A 253 -21.53 -38.74 -19.66
CA ILE A 253 -21.59 -40.08 -19.08
C ILE A 253 -22.62 -40.06 -17.94
N PRO A 254 -23.70 -40.88 -18.01
CA PRO A 254 -24.69 -41.00 -16.95
C PRO A 254 -24.06 -41.44 -15.62
N ILE A 255 -24.70 -41.08 -14.50
CA ILE A 255 -24.17 -41.35 -13.15
C ILE A 255 -24.07 -42.86 -12.91
N GLU A 256 -25.04 -43.62 -13.41
CA GLU A 256 -25.13 -45.08 -13.27
C GLU A 256 -23.95 -45.77 -13.95
N ILE A 257 -23.51 -45.24 -15.09
CA ILE A 257 -22.30 -45.72 -15.79
C ILE A 257 -21.04 -45.35 -15.01
N ARG A 258 -20.98 -44.17 -14.40
CA ARG A 258 -19.84 -43.78 -13.55
C ARG A 258 -19.74 -44.63 -12.29
N GLU A 259 -20.85 -45.03 -11.69
CA GLU A 259 -20.83 -45.87 -10.49
C GLU A 259 -20.43 -47.32 -10.80
N ALA A 260 -20.85 -47.85 -11.95
CA ALA A 260 -20.53 -49.20 -12.38
C ALA A 260 -19.07 -49.39 -12.86
N LEU A 261 -18.31 -48.30 -13.08
CA LEU A 261 -16.95 -48.40 -13.61
C LEU A 261 -15.94 -48.89 -12.54
N PRO A 262 -15.14 -49.91 -12.85
CA PRO A 262 -14.07 -50.38 -11.98
C PRO A 262 -13.10 -49.28 -11.54
N ARG A 263 -12.62 -49.38 -10.30
CA ARG A 263 -11.66 -48.45 -9.69
C ARG A 263 -10.39 -49.17 -9.27
N GLN A 264 -9.25 -48.49 -9.40
CA GLN A 264 -7.97 -48.94 -8.87
C GLN A 264 -7.51 -47.91 -7.83
N GLY A 265 -7.63 -48.26 -6.55
CA GLY A 265 -7.46 -47.32 -5.45
C GLY A 265 -8.48 -46.17 -5.55
N SER A 266 -8.00 -44.93 -5.53
CA SER A 266 -8.83 -43.73 -5.65
C SER A 266 -9.17 -43.31 -7.08
N LYS A 267 -8.61 -43.98 -8.09
CA LYS A 267 -8.78 -43.61 -9.51
C LYS A 267 -9.79 -44.50 -10.21
N GLN A 268 -10.63 -43.88 -11.03
CA GLN A 268 -11.59 -44.59 -11.88
C GLN A 268 -10.96 -44.99 -13.21
N ILE A 269 -11.38 -46.11 -13.79
CA ILE A 269 -10.88 -46.52 -15.10
C ILE A 269 -11.29 -45.53 -16.21
N CYS A 270 -10.38 -45.27 -17.15
CA CYS A 270 -10.66 -44.40 -18.28
C CYS A 270 -11.55 -45.10 -19.33
N LEU A 271 -12.72 -44.54 -19.65
CA LEU A 271 -13.61 -45.09 -20.68
C LEU A 271 -12.98 -45.12 -22.08
N ARG A 272 -12.17 -44.12 -22.44
CA ARG A 272 -11.45 -44.11 -23.71
C ARG A 272 -10.34 -45.15 -23.79
N PHE A 273 -9.81 -45.58 -22.64
CA PHE A 273 -8.90 -46.72 -22.60
C PHE A 273 -9.66 -48.03 -22.84
N LEU A 274 -10.89 -48.14 -22.32
CA LEU A 274 -11.74 -49.30 -22.55
C LEU A 274 -12.31 -49.38 -23.97
N SER A 275 -12.37 -48.26 -24.71
CA SER A 275 -13.01 -48.18 -26.02
C SER A 275 -12.03 -48.22 -27.20
N ALA A 276 -12.55 -48.55 -28.38
CA ALA A 276 -11.80 -48.58 -29.64
C ALA A 276 -11.23 -47.21 -30.04
N GLN A 277 -11.79 -46.11 -29.53
CA GLN A 277 -11.24 -44.76 -29.75
C GLN A 277 -9.86 -44.56 -29.12
N GLY A 278 -9.50 -45.35 -28.11
CA GLY A 278 -8.22 -45.27 -27.44
C GLY A 278 -7.99 -44.00 -26.61
N CYS A 279 -7.09 -44.13 -25.65
CA CYS A 279 -6.60 -43.03 -24.83
C CYS A 279 -5.11 -42.77 -25.10
N ARG A 280 -4.71 -41.50 -25.09
CA ARG A 280 -3.31 -41.07 -25.33
C ARG A 280 -2.39 -41.23 -24.10
N GLY A 281 -2.92 -41.69 -22.98
CA GLY A 281 -2.15 -41.91 -21.75
C GLY A 281 -1.17 -43.07 -21.88
N LYS A 282 -0.04 -42.99 -21.16
CA LYS A 282 1.06 -43.97 -21.21
C LYS A 282 1.30 -44.59 -19.83
N ASN A 283 1.89 -45.78 -19.79
CA ASN A 283 2.35 -46.45 -18.57
C ASN A 283 1.29 -46.56 -17.46
N GLY A 284 0.07 -47.01 -17.79
CA GLY A 284 -1.03 -47.14 -16.82
C GLY A 284 -1.68 -45.82 -16.38
N SER A 285 -1.16 -44.67 -16.83
CA SER A 285 -1.65 -43.34 -16.48
C SER A 285 -2.52 -42.72 -17.57
N CYS A 286 -3.64 -42.12 -17.19
CA CYS A 286 -4.47 -41.34 -18.09
C CYS A 286 -3.97 -39.89 -18.16
N VAL A 287 -4.27 -39.19 -19.28
CA VAL A 287 -4.05 -37.74 -19.40
C VAL A 287 -4.91 -36.96 -18.39
N ILE A 288 -6.02 -37.55 -17.93
CA ILE A 288 -6.88 -36.99 -16.88
C ILE A 288 -6.40 -37.51 -15.52
N LYS A 289 -6.03 -36.60 -14.61
CA LYS A 289 -5.36 -36.90 -13.32
C LYS A 289 -6.09 -37.94 -12.44
N ASN A 290 -7.41 -38.00 -12.52
CA ASN A 290 -8.26 -38.86 -11.68
C ASN A 290 -8.65 -40.19 -12.35
N LEU A 291 -8.15 -40.45 -13.56
CA LEU A 291 -8.39 -41.69 -14.29
C LEU A 291 -7.11 -42.52 -14.41
N CYS A 292 -7.28 -43.85 -14.52
CA CYS A 292 -6.19 -44.79 -14.75
C CYS A 292 -6.51 -45.75 -15.89
N HIS A 293 -5.46 -46.42 -16.38
CA HIS A 293 -5.55 -47.46 -17.40
C HIS A 293 -5.16 -48.80 -16.77
N PHE A 294 -6.10 -49.72 -16.70
CA PHE A 294 -5.86 -51.10 -16.25
C PHE A 294 -6.91 -52.02 -16.87
N LYS A 295 -6.59 -53.30 -17.05
CA LYS A 295 -7.55 -54.29 -17.54
C LYS A 295 -8.43 -54.78 -16.37
N PRO A 296 -9.74 -54.49 -16.35
CA PRO A 296 -10.62 -55.03 -15.32
C PRO A 296 -10.86 -56.52 -15.56
N ALA A 297 -11.11 -57.29 -14.50
CA ALA A 297 -11.41 -58.72 -14.61
C ALA A 297 -12.78 -58.99 -15.25
N ALA A 298 -13.75 -58.09 -15.03
CA ALA A 298 -15.06 -58.11 -15.66
C ALA A 298 -15.55 -56.66 -15.86
N LEU A 299 -16.30 -56.42 -16.93
CA LEU A 299 -16.94 -55.15 -17.21
C LEU A 299 -18.47 -55.36 -17.24
N PRO A 300 -19.25 -54.60 -16.46
CA PRO A 300 -20.70 -54.70 -16.47
C PRO A 300 -21.33 -54.44 -17.85
N GLU A 301 -22.42 -55.13 -18.17
CA GLU A 301 -23.03 -55.09 -19.51
C GLU A 301 -23.53 -53.69 -19.89
N ASN A 302 -24.12 -52.96 -18.94
CA ASN A 302 -24.56 -51.58 -19.14
C ASN A 302 -23.41 -50.63 -19.54
N VAL A 303 -22.20 -50.86 -19.02
CA VAL A 303 -21.00 -50.10 -19.39
C VAL A 303 -20.53 -50.50 -20.79
N ARG A 304 -20.57 -51.80 -21.13
CA ARG A 304 -20.22 -52.30 -22.47
C ARG A 304 -21.14 -51.72 -23.53
N GLU A 305 -22.45 -51.78 -23.32
CA GLU A 305 -23.46 -51.22 -24.24
C GLU A 305 -23.25 -49.72 -24.44
N PHE A 306 -22.97 -48.97 -23.36
CA PHE A 306 -22.72 -47.54 -23.42
C PHE A 306 -21.45 -47.22 -24.23
N ILE A 307 -20.37 -47.99 -24.07
CA ILE A 307 -19.12 -47.85 -24.84
C ILE A 307 -19.37 -48.18 -26.31
N THR A 308 -20.09 -49.25 -26.62
CA THR A 308 -20.41 -49.63 -27.99
C THR A 308 -21.21 -48.54 -28.69
N LYS A 309 -22.23 -48.01 -28.02
CA LYS A 309 -23.12 -46.99 -28.58
C LYS A 309 -22.46 -45.62 -28.78
N ASN A 310 -21.57 -45.21 -27.88
CA ASN A 310 -21.06 -43.82 -27.84
C ASN A 310 -19.55 -43.68 -28.10
N TYR A 311 -18.79 -44.76 -27.97
CA TYR A 311 -17.33 -44.74 -28.01
C TYR A 311 -16.73 -45.71 -29.05
N GLY A 312 -17.54 -46.17 -30.00
CA GLY A 312 -17.08 -46.94 -31.15
C GLY A 312 -16.74 -48.41 -30.86
N GLY A 313 -17.25 -48.98 -29.77
CA GLY A 313 -16.96 -50.37 -29.38
C GLY A 313 -15.86 -50.48 -28.33
N LEU A 314 -15.71 -51.69 -27.78
CA LEU A 314 -14.60 -52.01 -26.87
C LEU A 314 -13.28 -52.06 -27.63
N SER A 315 -12.21 -51.65 -26.95
CA SER A 315 -10.85 -51.80 -27.45
C SER A 315 -10.49 -53.29 -27.65
N VAL A 316 -9.53 -53.56 -28.52
CA VAL A 316 -9.08 -54.93 -28.84
C VAL A 316 -8.65 -55.68 -27.57
N ASP A 317 -8.08 -54.99 -26.59
CA ASP A 317 -7.62 -55.60 -25.33
C ASP A 317 -8.77 -55.98 -24.37
N MET A 318 -9.99 -55.52 -24.67
CA MET A 318 -11.20 -55.67 -23.84
C MET A 318 -12.30 -56.51 -24.51
N GLN A 319 -12.07 -56.98 -25.75
CA GLN A 319 -12.89 -58.01 -26.40
C GLN A 319 -12.58 -59.38 -25.80
#